data_AF-A0A956UCL5-F1
#
_entry.id   AF-A0A956UCL5-F1
#
_cell.length_a   1.000
_cell.length_b   1.000
_cell.length_c   1.000
_cell.angle_alpha   90.00
_cell.angle_beta   90.00
_cell.angle_gamma   90.00
#
_symmetry.space_group_name_H-M   'P 1'
#
loop_
_entity.id
_entity.type
_entity.pdbx_description
1 polymer ?
#
loop_
_entity_poly.entity_id
_entity_poly.type
_entity_poly.pdbx_seq_one_letter_code
_entity_poly.pdbx_strand_id
1 'polypeptide(L)'
;VLLDSTGTVLTSGGEPTFTAVDSDARQPEWFLAALGRSKRVKAACVLEHLYEQFGEGPLPIFGTGKLYPGEDDPRWALSLLWRVDGEPIWLNKDLLDFKLTSDEQGEVDADDTDYGLVKAREFLEALSEKLSIEPNIIPGYEDPVHLVIAEENLPCEEELGDLANYCDLDDRDERKRLSKILDRGAGTPVGLALPLTRLGGSWYSQGWKFKRDHMYLVPGRSPMGLRLPLHRIKSNIEADFVRDPSVEAGSLPKRSDLQNSEAGAEPGNGDEKSDLPVTALCIEPHGDSLGVFLPPLSAVDDYLALIEAVEEAAVISSVRIRIEGYPPPPDSRVRSLSLTPDPGVLEANMPVCESLRQYARALEFLSDSAGRCGLGLEKYQLDGRTVGTGGGHHITLGGPSTLESPFIQHPHLLASMVRYFQNHPSLSFFFTGLFVGPHSQAPRIDEARQESLYELELALAQFPMPLPDHRLDSNGSEEPKPWLTD
;
A
#
# COMPACT_ATOMS: atom_id res chain seq x y z
N VAL A 1 31.15 -8.50 -9.17
CA VAL A 1 32.62 -8.72 -9.20
C VAL A 1 33.32 -7.90 -8.12
N LEU A 2 33.33 -6.56 -8.20
CA LEU A 2 33.97 -5.72 -7.15
C LEU A 2 33.24 -5.80 -5.80
N LEU A 3 31.92 -5.65 -5.79
CA LEU A 3 31.11 -5.79 -4.56
C LEU A 3 31.29 -7.17 -3.92
N ASP A 4 31.16 -8.24 -4.72
CA ASP A 4 31.39 -9.63 -4.28
C ASP A 4 32.77 -9.84 -3.67
N SER A 5 33.82 -9.21 -4.23
CA SER A 5 35.20 -9.32 -3.70
C SER A 5 35.40 -8.67 -2.33
N THR A 6 34.51 -7.73 -1.97
CA THR A 6 34.52 -7.04 -0.67
C THR A 6 33.51 -7.63 0.32
N GLY A 7 32.74 -8.65 -0.09
CA GLY A 7 31.62 -9.18 0.70
C GLY A 7 30.46 -8.21 0.87
N THR A 8 30.44 -7.10 0.12
CA THR A 8 29.39 -6.08 0.20
C THR A 8 28.18 -6.51 -0.61
N VAL A 9 27.03 -6.71 0.05
CA VAL A 9 25.76 -6.98 -0.64
C VAL A 9 25.02 -5.68 -0.85
N LEU A 10 24.77 -5.33 -2.11
CA LEU A 10 24.01 -4.14 -2.49
C LEU A 10 22.69 -4.57 -3.11
N THR A 11 21.59 -4.15 -2.50
CA THR A 11 20.25 -4.31 -3.07
C THR A 11 19.82 -3.04 -3.77
N SER A 12 18.90 -3.19 -4.73
CA SER A 12 18.33 -2.09 -5.50
C SER A 12 16.81 -2.21 -5.58
N GLY A 13 16.11 -1.09 -5.43
CA GLY A 13 14.71 -0.91 -5.78
C GLY A 13 14.55 0.36 -6.60
N GLY A 14 13.31 0.82 -6.76
CA GLY A 14 13.05 2.07 -7.42
C GLY A 14 11.57 2.38 -7.57
N GLU A 15 11.30 3.58 -8.05
CA GLU A 15 9.97 4.18 -8.13
C GLU A 15 9.69 4.65 -9.57
N PRO A 16 9.66 3.76 -10.58
CA PRO A 16 9.27 4.13 -11.94
C PRO A 16 7.84 4.68 -11.96
N THR A 17 7.63 5.69 -12.78
CA THR A 17 6.32 6.31 -12.98
C THR A 17 5.81 6.06 -14.39
N PHE A 18 4.49 5.87 -14.50
CA PHE A 18 3.78 5.56 -15.72
C PHE A 18 2.71 6.62 -16.00
N THR A 19 2.37 6.79 -17.28
CA THR A 19 1.28 7.65 -17.73
C THR A 19 0.43 6.92 -18.77
N ALA A 20 -0.84 7.31 -18.92
CA ALA A 20 -1.69 6.72 -19.94
C ALA A 20 -1.22 7.10 -21.35
N VAL A 21 -1.25 6.15 -22.28
CA VAL A 21 -0.87 6.36 -23.68
C VAL A 21 -2.05 6.29 -24.65
N ASP A 22 -3.24 5.97 -24.15
CA ASP A 22 -4.47 5.83 -24.92
C ASP A 22 -5.38 7.07 -24.77
N SER A 23 -6.69 6.91 -25.01
CA SER A 23 -7.67 7.99 -24.87
C SER A 23 -7.73 8.58 -23.47
N ASP A 24 -7.32 7.83 -22.44
CA ASP A 24 -7.36 8.28 -21.06
C ASP A 24 -6.26 9.29 -20.75
N ALA A 25 -5.22 9.40 -21.59
CA ALA A 25 -4.15 10.39 -21.45
C ALA A 25 -4.66 11.84 -21.37
N ARG A 26 -5.92 12.08 -21.78
CA ARG A 26 -6.57 13.39 -21.70
C ARG A 26 -7.34 13.66 -20.40
N GLN A 27 -7.49 12.66 -19.54
CA GLN A 27 -8.26 12.79 -18.30
C GLN A 27 -7.46 13.55 -17.23
N PRO A 28 -8.14 14.26 -16.31
CA PRO A 28 -7.48 15.10 -15.30
C PRO A 28 -6.43 14.36 -14.48
N GLU A 29 -6.66 13.08 -14.16
CA GLU A 29 -5.74 12.25 -13.37
C GLU A 29 -4.40 11.96 -14.07
N TRP A 30 -4.30 12.15 -15.38
CA TRP A 30 -3.05 11.98 -16.13
C TRP A 30 -2.34 13.30 -16.44
N PHE A 31 -2.84 14.41 -15.89
CA PHE A 31 -2.17 15.71 -15.97
C PHE A 31 -1.93 16.39 -14.62
N LEU A 32 -2.98 16.53 -13.81
CA LEU A 32 -2.98 17.40 -12.62
C LEU A 32 -3.51 16.69 -11.38
N ALA A 33 -4.57 15.89 -11.52
CA ALA A 33 -5.16 15.21 -10.38
C ALA A 33 -4.34 13.96 -10.02
N ALA A 34 -4.27 13.65 -8.72
CA ALA A 34 -3.68 12.41 -8.26
C ALA A 34 -4.64 11.24 -8.49
N LEU A 35 -5.90 11.42 -8.08
CA LEU A 35 -6.93 10.40 -8.18
C LEU A 35 -7.76 10.56 -9.46
N GLY A 36 -8.26 9.44 -9.95
CA GLY A 36 -9.23 9.40 -11.04
C GLY A 36 -9.58 7.97 -11.41
N ARG A 37 -10.73 7.81 -12.03
CA ARG A 37 -11.33 6.50 -12.32
C ARG A 37 -10.44 5.65 -13.22
N SER A 38 -9.92 6.24 -14.31
CA SER A 38 -9.12 5.47 -15.27
C SER A 38 -7.81 4.98 -14.65
N LYS A 39 -7.21 5.77 -13.75
CA LYS A 39 -5.95 5.41 -13.09
C LYS A 39 -6.08 4.18 -12.20
N ARG A 40 -7.14 4.10 -11.38
CA ARG A 40 -7.36 2.94 -10.50
C ARG A 40 -7.65 1.67 -11.31
N VAL A 41 -8.47 1.78 -12.35
CA VAL A 41 -8.79 0.66 -13.26
C VAL A 41 -7.54 0.15 -13.98
N LYS A 42 -6.70 1.06 -14.53
CA LYS A 42 -5.44 0.65 -15.18
C LYS A 42 -4.47 0.02 -14.18
N ALA A 43 -4.37 0.52 -12.96
CA ALA A 43 -3.53 -0.08 -11.93
C ALA A 43 -3.99 -1.50 -11.54
N ALA A 44 -5.31 -1.73 -11.43
CA ALA A 44 -5.84 -3.07 -11.19
C ALA A 44 -5.59 -4.03 -12.37
N CYS A 45 -5.72 -3.55 -13.60
CA CYS A 45 -5.32 -4.30 -14.79
C CYS A 45 -3.84 -4.72 -14.73
N VAL A 46 -2.94 -3.81 -14.33
CA VAL A 46 -1.52 -4.14 -14.18
C VAL A 46 -1.33 -5.18 -13.09
N LEU A 47 -2.01 -5.03 -11.94
CA LEU A 47 -1.94 -5.97 -10.84
C LEU A 47 -2.39 -7.38 -11.26
N GLU A 48 -3.48 -7.49 -12.01
CA GLU A 48 -3.99 -8.76 -12.55
C GLU A 48 -3.00 -9.40 -13.54
N HIS A 49 -2.46 -8.62 -14.47
CA HIS A 49 -1.44 -9.13 -15.39
C HIS A 49 -0.16 -9.56 -14.67
N LEU A 50 0.29 -8.83 -13.65
CA LEU A 50 1.42 -9.24 -12.82
C LEU A 50 1.10 -10.57 -12.13
N TYR A 51 -0.07 -10.69 -11.48
CA TYR A 51 -0.50 -11.93 -10.84
C TYR A 51 -0.43 -13.13 -11.81
N GLU A 52 -0.95 -12.98 -13.04
CA GLU A 52 -0.96 -14.04 -14.04
C GLU A 52 0.42 -14.56 -14.43
N GLN A 53 1.43 -13.70 -14.39
CA GLN A 53 2.80 -14.04 -14.75
C GLN A 53 3.57 -14.66 -13.58
N PHE A 54 3.22 -14.30 -12.34
CA PHE A 54 3.67 -15.03 -11.16
C PHE A 54 3.07 -16.44 -11.13
N GLY A 55 1.85 -16.61 -11.62
CA GLY A 55 1.13 -17.89 -11.65
C GLY A 55 0.27 -18.07 -10.40
N GLU A 56 0.72 -18.92 -9.49
CA GLU A 56 0.06 -19.18 -8.20
C GLU A 56 0.92 -18.64 -7.05
N GLY A 57 0.28 -18.20 -5.97
CA GLY A 57 0.97 -17.85 -4.74
C GLY A 57 1.01 -16.39 -4.30
N PRO A 58 0.99 -15.36 -5.18
CA PRO A 58 1.01 -13.99 -4.67
C PRO A 58 -0.37 -13.57 -4.14
N LEU A 59 -0.40 -12.59 -3.25
CA LEU A 59 -1.63 -12.01 -2.70
C LEU A 59 -1.80 -10.57 -3.20
N PRO A 60 -2.85 -10.25 -3.96
CA PRO A 60 -3.20 -8.86 -4.25
C PRO A 60 -3.87 -8.21 -3.04
N ILE A 61 -3.52 -6.96 -2.75
CA ILE A 61 -4.14 -6.13 -1.71
C ILE A 61 -4.57 -4.79 -2.30
N PHE A 62 -5.81 -4.41 -2.04
CA PHE A 62 -6.42 -3.13 -2.39
C PHE A 62 -6.44 -2.26 -1.14
N GLY A 63 -5.30 -1.65 -0.86
CA GLY A 63 -5.05 -0.91 0.37
C GLY A 63 -5.23 0.59 0.22
N THR A 64 -4.94 1.26 1.33
CA THR A 64 -4.93 2.71 1.46
C THR A 64 -3.48 3.20 1.47
N GLY A 65 -3.20 4.22 0.67
CA GLY A 65 -1.94 4.93 0.58
C GLY A 65 -1.88 6.16 1.49
N LYS A 66 -1.07 7.14 1.09
CA LYS A 66 -0.81 8.34 1.89
C LYS A 66 -2.00 9.32 1.83
N LEU A 67 -2.26 9.98 2.96
CA LEU A 67 -3.10 11.17 3.05
C LEU A 67 -2.21 12.41 2.91
N TYR A 68 -2.49 13.25 1.92
CA TYR A 68 -1.77 14.51 1.71
C TYR A 68 -2.52 15.69 2.32
N PRO A 69 -1.81 16.75 2.80
CA PRO A 69 -2.46 17.94 3.33
C PRO A 69 -3.43 18.57 2.31
N GLY A 70 -4.69 18.76 2.70
CA GLY A 70 -5.73 19.35 1.85
C GLY A 70 -6.54 18.34 1.04
N GLU A 71 -6.26 17.04 1.12
CA GLU A 71 -7.13 15.98 0.59
C GLU A 71 -8.04 15.44 1.70
N ASP A 72 -9.30 15.15 1.39
CA ASP A 72 -10.29 14.65 2.36
C ASP A 72 -10.12 13.17 2.68
N ASP A 73 -9.79 12.37 1.67
CA ASP A 73 -9.59 10.93 1.77
C ASP A 73 -8.15 10.56 1.40
N PRO A 74 -7.58 9.53 2.04
CA PRO A 74 -6.29 9.00 1.65
C PRO A 74 -6.35 8.40 0.24
N ARG A 75 -5.26 8.49 -0.49
CA ARG A 75 -5.13 7.87 -1.81
C ARG A 75 -5.17 6.35 -1.70
N TRP A 76 -5.43 5.62 -2.79
CA TRP A 76 -5.37 4.14 -2.79
C TRP A 76 -3.95 3.63 -3.04
N ALA A 77 -3.67 2.39 -2.65
CA ALA A 77 -2.43 1.69 -2.95
C ALA A 77 -2.72 0.23 -3.30
N LEU A 78 -2.41 -0.19 -4.53
CA LEU A 78 -2.62 -1.57 -4.97
C LEU A 78 -1.30 -2.33 -4.86
N SER A 79 -1.27 -3.42 -4.10
CA SER A 79 -0.04 -4.15 -3.83
C SER A 79 -0.15 -5.62 -4.23
N LEU A 80 0.96 -6.21 -4.65
CA LEU A 80 1.12 -7.65 -4.85
C LEU A 80 2.19 -8.14 -3.87
N LEU A 81 1.87 -9.14 -3.06
CA LEU A 81 2.78 -9.69 -2.05
C LEU A 81 3.13 -11.15 -2.33
N TRP A 82 4.36 -11.55 -2.03
CA TRP A 82 4.80 -12.94 -2.14
C TRP A 82 5.89 -13.25 -1.12
N ARG A 83 6.03 -14.54 -0.77
CA ARG A 83 7.09 -14.98 0.14
C ARG A 83 8.39 -15.18 -0.61
N VAL A 84 9.51 -14.85 0.05
CA VAL A 84 10.87 -15.04 -0.51
C VAL A 84 11.20 -16.53 -0.64
N ASP A 85 10.65 -17.38 0.21
CA ASP A 85 10.86 -18.84 0.19
C ASP A 85 10.08 -19.56 -0.92
N GLY A 86 9.24 -18.85 -1.68
CA GLY A 86 8.44 -19.39 -2.77
C GLY A 86 7.19 -20.17 -2.34
N GLU A 87 6.89 -20.26 -1.05
CA GLU A 87 5.62 -20.84 -0.58
C GLU A 87 4.46 -19.89 -0.95
N PRO A 88 3.32 -20.40 -1.43
CA PRO A 88 2.19 -19.59 -1.85
C PRO A 88 1.48 -18.95 -0.65
N ILE A 89 1.20 -17.64 -0.73
CA ILE A 89 0.32 -16.92 0.20
C ILE A 89 -1.14 -17.18 -0.14
N TRP A 90 -1.49 -17.26 -1.42
CA TRP A 90 -2.84 -17.50 -1.92
C TRP A 90 -2.83 -18.59 -2.99
N LEU A 91 -3.76 -19.55 -2.92
CA LEU A 91 -3.80 -20.70 -3.84
C LEU A 91 -4.84 -20.53 -4.95
N ASN A 92 -6.05 -20.09 -4.62
CA ASN A 92 -7.18 -20.15 -5.55
C ASN A 92 -7.48 -18.81 -6.22
N LYS A 93 -6.92 -18.58 -7.42
CA LYS A 93 -7.15 -17.35 -8.20
C LYS A 93 -8.65 -17.05 -8.43
N ASP A 94 -9.48 -18.08 -8.62
CA ASP A 94 -10.90 -17.89 -8.98
C ASP A 94 -11.72 -17.22 -7.85
N LEU A 95 -11.19 -17.22 -6.63
CA LEU A 95 -11.76 -16.53 -5.48
C LEU A 95 -11.32 -15.07 -5.38
N LEU A 96 -10.34 -14.60 -6.16
CA LEU A 96 -9.89 -13.21 -6.11
C LEU A 96 -10.69 -12.36 -7.08
N ASP A 97 -11.11 -11.18 -6.63
CA ASP A 97 -11.73 -10.18 -7.47
C ASP A 97 -10.76 -9.04 -7.78
N PHE A 98 -10.29 -9.00 -9.04
CA PHE A 98 -9.48 -7.90 -9.57
C PHE A 98 -10.34 -6.81 -10.22
N LYS A 99 -11.62 -7.09 -10.46
CA LYS A 99 -12.49 -6.17 -11.18
C LYS A 99 -12.81 -4.98 -10.30
N LEU A 100 -12.30 -3.83 -10.73
CA LEU A 100 -12.81 -2.55 -10.25
C LEU A 100 -13.88 -2.10 -11.23
N THR A 101 -15.14 -2.14 -10.81
CA THR A 101 -16.23 -1.59 -11.63
C THR A 101 -16.13 -0.06 -11.64
N SER A 102 -16.76 0.51 -12.65
CA SER A 102 -16.82 1.96 -12.89
C SER A 102 -17.39 2.78 -11.73
N ASP A 103 -18.07 2.12 -10.80
CA ASP A 103 -19.04 2.70 -9.88
C ASP A 103 -18.82 2.26 -8.43
N GLU A 104 -17.61 1.87 -8.06
CA GLU A 104 -17.24 1.52 -6.67
C GLU A 104 -17.30 2.68 -5.67
N GLN A 105 -17.83 3.83 -6.09
CA GLN A 105 -18.32 4.91 -5.22
C GLN A 105 -19.86 4.94 -5.10
N GLY A 106 -20.56 3.86 -5.45
CA GLY A 106 -21.93 3.60 -5.00
C GLY A 106 -22.96 3.20 -6.06
N GLU A 107 -22.69 2.25 -6.94
CA GLU A 107 -23.77 1.55 -7.66
C GLU A 107 -23.76 0.06 -7.28
N VAL A 108 -24.23 -0.22 -6.07
CA VAL A 108 -24.73 -1.56 -5.73
C VAL A 108 -26.23 -1.37 -5.53
N ASP A 109 -27.03 -2.02 -6.36
CA ASP A 109 -28.49 -1.98 -6.23
C ASP A 109 -28.89 -2.46 -4.82
N ALA A 110 -29.97 -1.91 -4.27
CA ALA A 110 -30.42 -2.23 -2.90
C ALA A 110 -30.71 -3.74 -2.73
N ASP A 111 -31.22 -4.40 -3.76
CA ASP A 111 -31.50 -5.84 -3.76
C ASP A 111 -30.22 -6.71 -3.75
N ASP A 112 -29.15 -6.22 -4.38
CA ASP A 112 -27.83 -6.89 -4.41
C ASP A 112 -27.10 -6.74 -3.07
N THR A 113 -27.41 -5.67 -2.34
CA THR A 113 -26.84 -5.37 -1.02
C THR A 113 -27.31 -6.35 0.05
N ASP A 114 -28.60 -6.72 0.08
CA ASP A 114 -29.13 -7.67 1.06
C ASP A 114 -28.54 -9.08 0.84
N TYR A 115 -28.43 -9.51 -0.42
CA TYR A 115 -27.75 -10.77 -0.76
C TYR A 115 -26.28 -10.74 -0.34
N GLY A 116 -25.58 -9.64 -0.63
CA GLY A 116 -24.20 -9.42 -0.23
C GLY A 116 -23.99 -9.48 1.30
N LEU A 117 -24.90 -8.91 2.09
CA LEU A 117 -24.83 -8.96 3.56
C LEU A 117 -25.09 -10.37 4.12
N VAL A 118 -25.96 -11.16 3.50
CA VAL A 118 -26.15 -12.57 3.85
C VAL A 118 -24.87 -13.35 3.59
N LYS A 119 -24.24 -13.15 2.42
CA LYS A 119 -22.95 -13.77 2.09
C LYS A 119 -21.82 -13.34 3.01
N ALA A 120 -21.77 -12.05 3.38
CA ALA A 120 -20.82 -11.54 4.35
C ALA A 120 -20.96 -12.24 5.72
N ARG A 121 -22.20 -12.52 6.16
CA ARG A 121 -22.45 -13.24 7.41
C ARG A 121 -22.02 -14.70 7.33
N GLU A 122 -22.40 -15.40 6.26
CA GLU A 122 -21.97 -16.80 6.01
C GLU A 122 -20.44 -16.90 6.00
N PHE A 123 -19.77 -15.95 5.35
CA PHE A 123 -18.31 -15.86 5.32
C PHE A 123 -17.71 -15.67 6.72
N LEU A 124 -18.23 -14.73 7.52
CA LEU A 124 -17.72 -14.46 8.88
C LEU A 124 -17.99 -15.62 9.85
N GLU A 125 -19.10 -16.33 9.70
CA GLU A 125 -19.40 -17.53 10.48
C GLU A 125 -18.40 -18.66 10.15
N ALA A 126 -18.13 -18.90 8.86
CA ALA A 126 -17.12 -19.86 8.43
C ALA A 126 -15.70 -19.47 8.92
N LEU A 127 -15.34 -18.19 8.84
CA LEU A 127 -14.07 -17.69 9.35
C LEU A 127 -13.97 -17.88 10.88
N SER A 128 -15.04 -17.61 11.63
CA SER A 128 -15.05 -17.75 13.08
C SER A 128 -14.90 -19.22 13.51
N GLU A 129 -15.52 -20.14 12.77
CA GLU A 129 -15.34 -21.58 12.99
C GLU A 129 -13.88 -22.01 12.77
N LYS A 130 -13.23 -21.51 11.71
CA LYS A 130 -11.82 -21.80 11.43
C LYS A 130 -10.89 -21.27 12.51
N LEU A 131 -11.09 -20.03 12.93
CA LEU A 131 -10.30 -19.41 13.98
C LEU A 131 -10.64 -19.92 15.39
N SER A 132 -11.64 -20.81 15.54
CA SER A 132 -12.13 -21.33 16.82
C SER A 132 -12.57 -20.24 17.81
N ILE A 133 -13.27 -19.21 17.30
CA ILE A 133 -13.76 -18.06 18.07
C ILE A 133 -15.29 -17.93 17.98
N GLU A 134 -15.89 -17.23 18.96
CA GLU A 134 -17.30 -16.88 18.87
C GLU A 134 -17.52 -15.79 17.80
N PRO A 135 -18.51 -15.96 16.90
CA PRO A 135 -18.81 -14.99 15.84
C PRO A 135 -19.53 -13.77 16.41
N ASN A 136 -18.79 -12.89 17.10
CA ASN A 136 -19.30 -11.62 17.64
C ASN A 136 -19.49 -10.57 16.53
N ILE A 137 -20.31 -10.88 15.53
CA ILE A 137 -20.50 -10.07 14.33
C ILE A 137 -21.34 -8.83 14.67
N ILE A 138 -20.84 -7.64 14.28
CA ILE A 138 -21.45 -6.34 14.56
C ILE A 138 -21.76 -5.62 13.24
N PRO A 139 -23.03 -5.32 12.92
CA PRO A 139 -23.37 -4.52 11.75
C PRO A 139 -22.95 -3.05 11.93
N GLY A 140 -22.33 -2.47 10.90
CA GLY A 140 -21.96 -1.06 10.83
C GLY A 140 -22.94 -0.26 9.99
N TYR A 141 -23.33 0.93 10.46
CA TYR A 141 -24.33 1.79 9.81
C TYR A 141 -23.78 3.20 9.58
N GLU A 142 -24.27 3.88 8.54
CA GLU A 142 -24.12 5.33 8.43
C GLU A 142 -24.90 6.03 9.56
N ASP A 143 -24.39 7.15 10.07
CA ASP A 143 -25.04 7.86 11.19
C ASP A 143 -26.19 8.74 10.69
N PRO A 144 -27.47 8.41 10.98
CA PRO A 144 -28.62 9.18 10.49
C PRO A 144 -28.61 10.65 10.94
N VAL A 145 -28.07 10.95 12.13
CA VAL A 145 -27.97 12.33 12.60
C VAL A 145 -26.97 13.12 11.75
N HIS A 146 -25.85 12.50 11.40
CA HIS A 146 -24.86 13.13 10.54
C HIS A 146 -25.41 13.33 9.12
N LEU A 147 -26.11 12.35 8.57
CA LEU A 147 -26.69 12.42 7.23
C LEU A 147 -27.66 13.61 7.10
N VAL A 148 -28.55 13.81 8.07
CA VAL A 148 -29.48 14.95 8.06
C VAL A 148 -28.74 16.30 8.10
N ILE A 149 -27.72 16.42 8.96
CA ILE A 149 -26.91 17.64 9.05
C ILE A 149 -26.14 17.88 7.75
N ALA A 150 -25.57 16.82 7.16
CA ALA A 150 -24.82 16.92 5.92
C ALA A 150 -25.72 17.34 4.76
N GLU A 151 -26.93 16.79 4.67
CA GLU A 151 -27.94 17.17 3.69
C GLU A 151 -28.36 18.65 3.83
N GLU A 152 -28.63 19.12 5.05
CA GLU A 152 -29.00 20.53 5.30
C GLU A 152 -27.87 21.53 4.99
N ASN A 153 -26.61 21.11 5.14
CA ASN A 153 -25.45 21.97 4.86
C ASN A 153 -25.13 22.08 3.37
N LEU A 154 -25.73 21.24 2.51
CA LEU A 154 -25.54 21.35 1.07
C LEU A 154 -26.20 22.64 0.54
N PRO A 155 -25.55 23.38 -0.38
CA PRO A 155 -26.12 24.60 -0.96
C PRO A 155 -27.48 24.37 -1.62
N CYS A 156 -28.37 25.37 -1.57
CA CYS A 156 -29.68 25.29 -2.23
C CYS A 156 -29.54 25.15 -3.77
N GLU A 157 -30.40 24.37 -4.42
CA GLU A 157 -30.36 24.16 -5.88
C GLU A 157 -30.48 25.45 -6.69
N GLU A 158 -31.19 26.45 -6.18
CA GLU A 158 -31.36 27.76 -6.81
C GLU A 158 -30.03 28.55 -6.86
N GLU A 159 -29.15 28.37 -5.88
CA GLU A 159 -27.83 29.02 -5.81
C GLU A 159 -26.79 28.33 -6.72
N LEU A 160 -27.01 27.05 -7.06
CA LEU A 160 -26.18 26.29 -8.00
C LEU A 160 -26.34 26.78 -9.45
N GLY A 161 -27.47 27.37 -9.83
CA GLY A 161 -27.71 27.86 -11.20
C GLY A 161 -26.79 29.01 -11.60
N ASP A 162 -26.55 29.94 -10.69
CA ASP A 162 -25.68 31.10 -10.90
C ASP A 162 -24.20 30.80 -10.63
N LEU A 163 -23.90 29.78 -9.81
CA LEU A 163 -22.56 29.33 -9.44
C LEU A 163 -22.16 28.01 -10.11
N ALA A 164 -22.86 27.53 -11.14
CA ALA A 164 -22.61 26.23 -11.78
C ALA A 164 -21.17 26.06 -12.32
N ASN A 165 -20.49 27.16 -12.61
CA ASN A 165 -19.07 27.19 -13.03
C ASN A 165 -18.07 27.25 -11.87
N TYR A 166 -18.54 27.48 -10.64
CA TYR A 166 -17.74 27.63 -9.41
C TYR A 166 -18.10 26.61 -8.31
N CYS A 167 -19.16 25.81 -8.48
CA CYS A 167 -19.43 24.68 -7.59
C CYS A 167 -18.27 23.70 -7.70
N ASP A 168 -17.65 23.39 -6.57
CA ASP A 168 -16.56 22.44 -6.55
C ASP A 168 -17.06 21.06 -7.01
N LEU A 169 -16.18 20.27 -7.63
CA LEU A 169 -16.52 18.90 -8.02
C LEU A 169 -16.88 18.07 -6.80
N ASP A 170 -16.24 18.38 -5.67
CA ASP A 170 -16.45 17.70 -4.38
C ASP A 170 -17.88 17.85 -3.85
N ASP A 171 -18.50 19.03 -3.98
CA ASP A 171 -19.88 19.28 -3.56
C ASP A 171 -20.89 18.46 -4.37
N ARG A 172 -20.62 18.29 -5.67
CA ARG A 172 -21.49 17.50 -6.56
C ARG A 172 -21.40 16.02 -6.25
N ASP A 173 -20.19 15.53 -6.00
CA ASP A 173 -19.98 14.12 -5.67
C ASP A 173 -20.49 13.79 -4.26
N GLU A 174 -20.37 14.72 -3.31
CA GLU A 174 -20.94 14.53 -1.97
C GLU A 174 -22.47 14.51 -2.00
N ARG A 175 -23.10 15.37 -2.81
CA ARG A 175 -24.56 15.32 -3.00
C ARG A 175 -25.02 13.99 -3.58
N LYS A 176 -24.35 13.49 -4.64
CA LYS A 176 -24.69 12.19 -5.23
C LYS A 176 -24.57 11.06 -4.20
N ARG A 177 -23.52 11.11 -3.38
CA ARG A 177 -23.30 10.13 -2.31
C ARG A 177 -24.40 10.19 -1.25
N LEU A 178 -24.73 11.38 -0.74
CA LEU A 178 -25.77 11.53 0.29
C LEU A 178 -27.13 11.07 -0.22
N SER A 179 -27.52 11.43 -1.45
CA SER A 179 -28.73 10.93 -2.09
C SER A 179 -28.79 9.40 -2.08
N LYS A 180 -27.69 8.73 -2.47
CA LYS A 180 -27.61 7.27 -2.51
C LYS A 180 -27.76 6.63 -1.13
N ILE A 181 -27.13 7.21 -0.10
CA ILE A 181 -27.24 6.70 1.28
C ILE A 181 -28.68 6.84 1.78
N LEU A 182 -29.33 7.97 1.48
CA LEU A 182 -30.72 8.21 1.85
C LEU A 182 -31.69 7.28 1.11
N ASP A 183 -31.45 7.02 -0.18
CA ASP A 183 -32.23 6.09 -1.00
C ASP A 183 -32.13 4.63 -0.49
N ARG A 184 -30.92 4.20 -0.10
CA ARG A 184 -30.67 2.89 0.54
C ARG A 184 -31.34 2.78 1.92
N GLY A 185 -31.58 3.92 2.55
CA GLY A 185 -32.11 4.02 3.90
C GLY A 185 -31.03 3.85 4.98
N ALA A 186 -31.00 4.77 5.94
CA ALA A 186 -30.04 4.76 7.05
C ALA A 186 -30.17 3.53 8.01
N GLY A 187 -31.21 2.71 7.83
CA GLY A 187 -31.43 1.47 8.58
C GLY A 187 -30.74 0.24 7.99
N THR A 188 -30.12 0.35 6.82
CA THR A 188 -29.43 -0.76 6.15
C THR A 188 -27.94 -0.76 6.54
N PRO A 189 -27.39 -1.88 7.05
CA PRO A 189 -25.96 -1.95 7.37
C PRO A 189 -25.10 -1.73 6.13
N VAL A 190 -24.02 -0.96 6.24
CA VAL A 190 -23.00 -0.81 5.19
C VAL A 190 -22.23 -2.11 5.01
N GLY A 191 -21.88 -2.75 6.13
CA GLY A 191 -21.10 -3.97 6.19
C GLY A 191 -21.11 -4.58 7.59
N LEU A 192 -20.31 -5.63 7.79
CA LEU A 192 -20.22 -6.38 9.04
C LEU A 192 -18.79 -6.32 9.59
N ALA A 193 -18.64 -6.05 10.89
CA ALA A 193 -17.37 -6.14 11.59
C ALA A 193 -17.31 -7.39 12.47
N LEU A 194 -16.18 -8.08 12.46
CA LEU A 194 -15.81 -9.11 13.42
C LEU A 194 -14.65 -8.57 14.26
N PRO A 195 -14.89 -8.18 15.53
CA PRO A 195 -13.81 -7.88 16.47
C PRO A 195 -12.85 -9.07 16.51
N LEU A 196 -11.60 -8.83 16.17
CA LEU A 196 -10.61 -9.88 15.97
C LEU A 196 -9.25 -9.39 16.41
N THR A 197 -8.64 -10.12 17.32
CA THR A 197 -7.32 -9.82 17.89
C THR A 197 -6.54 -11.10 18.07
N ARG A 198 -5.22 -11.03 17.86
CA ARG A 198 -4.29 -12.14 18.15
C ARG A 198 -3.44 -11.79 19.36
N LEU A 199 -3.47 -12.63 20.40
CA LEU A 199 -2.68 -12.45 21.61
C LEU A 199 -2.13 -13.80 22.07
N GLY A 200 -0.84 -13.87 22.40
CA GLY A 200 -0.21 -15.11 22.87
C GLY A 200 -0.29 -16.28 21.88
N GLY A 201 -0.44 -15.99 20.57
CA GLY A 201 -0.58 -17.01 19.52
C GLY A 201 -2.00 -17.52 19.28
N SER A 202 -3.00 -17.05 20.05
CA SER A 202 -4.41 -17.43 19.90
C SER A 202 -5.27 -16.28 19.39
N TRP A 203 -6.34 -16.63 18.69
CA TRP A 203 -7.34 -15.68 18.22
C TRP A 203 -8.42 -15.42 19.28
N TYR A 204 -8.83 -14.17 19.39
CA TYR A 204 -9.88 -13.73 20.29
C TYR A 204 -10.87 -12.83 19.55
N SER A 205 -12.14 -12.99 19.91
CA SER A 205 -13.21 -12.08 19.50
C SER A 205 -13.98 -11.62 20.73
N GLN A 206 -14.19 -10.31 20.84
CA GLN A 206 -14.94 -9.70 21.93
C GLN A 206 -16.02 -8.77 21.38
N GLY A 207 -17.28 -9.07 21.70
CA GLY A 207 -18.40 -8.19 21.34
C GLY A 207 -18.27 -6.80 21.95
N TRP A 208 -18.41 -5.77 21.11
CA TRP A 208 -18.36 -4.38 21.54
C TRP A 208 -19.72 -3.88 22.04
N LYS A 209 -19.69 -2.97 23.00
CA LYS A 209 -20.90 -2.31 23.52
C LYS A 209 -20.81 -0.82 23.25
N PHE A 210 -21.85 -0.28 22.63
CA PHE A 210 -21.98 1.13 22.33
C PHE A 210 -23.05 1.78 23.23
N LYS A 211 -22.97 3.11 23.37
CA LYS A 211 -24.00 3.89 24.07
C LYS A 211 -25.29 4.02 23.25
N ARG A 212 -25.16 4.05 21.92
CA ARG A 212 -26.27 4.02 20.98
C ARG A 212 -26.54 2.56 20.60
N ASP A 213 -27.74 2.29 20.06
CA ASP A 213 -28.21 0.93 19.76
C ASP A 213 -27.38 0.21 18.69
N HIS A 214 -26.72 0.96 17.80
CA HIS A 214 -25.92 0.42 16.70
C HIS A 214 -24.50 1.00 16.65
N MET A 215 -23.61 0.30 15.94
CA MET A 215 -22.29 0.82 15.59
C MET A 215 -22.42 1.78 14.40
N TYR A 216 -22.43 3.07 14.71
CA TYR A 216 -22.41 4.11 13.69
C TYR A 216 -20.98 4.45 13.28
N LEU A 217 -20.69 4.35 11.98
CA LEU A 217 -19.39 4.61 11.38
C LEU A 217 -19.04 6.10 11.46
N VAL A 218 -17.75 6.39 11.48
CA VAL A 218 -17.23 7.73 11.27
C VAL A 218 -17.57 8.13 9.82
N PRO A 219 -18.14 9.33 9.58
CA PRO A 219 -18.46 9.74 8.22
C PRO A 219 -17.22 9.83 7.32
N GLY A 220 -17.33 9.32 6.09
CA GLY A 220 -16.26 9.39 5.09
C GLY A 220 -16.43 8.38 3.97
N ARG A 221 -15.64 8.50 2.89
CA ARG A 221 -15.75 7.63 1.70
C ARG A 221 -14.83 6.41 1.77
N SER A 222 -13.91 6.39 2.74
CA SER A 222 -13.02 5.27 3.00
C SER A 222 -13.78 3.98 3.36
N PRO A 223 -13.18 2.78 3.21
CA PRO A 223 -13.80 1.53 3.65
C PRO A 223 -14.18 1.53 5.14
N MET A 224 -15.21 0.78 5.52
CA MET A 224 -15.75 0.69 6.88
C MET A 224 -14.69 0.39 7.93
N GLY A 225 -13.66 -0.40 7.61
CA GLY A 225 -12.56 -0.70 8.51
C GLY A 225 -11.76 0.52 8.98
N LEU A 226 -11.64 1.56 8.15
CA LEU A 226 -11.02 2.84 8.52
C LEU A 226 -11.99 3.80 9.22
N ARG A 227 -13.29 3.51 9.15
CA ARG A 227 -14.38 4.33 9.72
C ARG A 227 -14.94 3.75 11.01
N LEU A 228 -14.28 2.75 11.60
CA LEU A 228 -14.73 2.18 12.87
C LEU A 228 -14.62 3.22 14.00
N PRO A 229 -15.67 3.39 14.84
CA PRO A 229 -15.67 4.36 15.92
C PRO A 229 -14.90 3.85 17.16
N LEU A 230 -13.63 3.46 16.98
CA LEU A 230 -12.82 2.78 18.00
C LEU A 230 -12.65 3.61 19.27
N HIS A 231 -12.60 4.94 19.16
CA HIS A 231 -12.54 5.88 20.29
C HIS A 231 -13.75 5.79 21.25
N ARG A 232 -14.85 5.13 20.84
CA ARG A 232 -16.05 4.93 21.67
C ARG A 232 -16.01 3.62 22.45
N ILE A 233 -15.01 2.80 22.20
CA ILE A 233 -14.82 1.50 22.82
C ILE A 233 -13.78 1.67 23.93
N LYS A 234 -14.03 1.07 25.09
CA LYS A 234 -13.05 1.06 26.18
C LYS A 234 -12.02 -0.02 25.90
N SER A 235 -10.75 0.36 25.85
CA SER A 235 -9.58 -0.52 25.86
C SER A 235 -8.57 0.05 26.84
N ASN A 236 -7.95 -0.78 27.68
CA ASN A 236 -6.77 -0.38 28.45
C ASN A 236 -5.47 -0.96 27.87
N ILE A 237 -5.52 -1.61 26.71
CA ILE A 237 -4.33 -2.02 25.94
C ILE A 237 -4.19 -1.13 24.71
N GLU A 238 -3.09 -0.39 24.66
CA GLU A 238 -2.59 0.21 23.42
C GLU A 238 -1.98 -0.90 22.58
N ALA A 239 -2.43 -1.00 21.34
CA ALA A 239 -1.91 -1.97 20.40
C ALA A 239 -0.57 -1.47 19.86
N ASP A 240 0.52 -2.18 20.14
CA ASP A 240 1.80 -1.94 19.50
C ASP A 240 1.95 -2.87 18.28
N PHE A 241 1.91 -2.27 17.10
CA PHE A 241 2.05 -2.97 15.82
C PHE A 241 3.45 -2.82 15.23
N VAL A 242 4.36 -2.12 15.89
CA VAL A 242 5.70 -1.87 15.39
C VAL A 242 6.63 -2.98 15.85
N ARG A 243 7.02 -3.85 14.92
CA ARG A 243 8.09 -4.82 15.17
C ARG A 243 9.44 -4.15 14.99
N ASP A 244 10.37 -4.42 15.91
CA ASP A 244 11.77 -4.03 15.76
C ASP A 244 12.40 -4.79 14.57
N PRO A 245 12.84 -4.09 13.50
CA PRO A 245 13.40 -4.71 12.31
C PRO A 245 14.78 -5.34 12.55
N SER A 246 15.40 -5.13 13.71
CA SER A 246 16.68 -5.74 14.09
C SER A 246 16.54 -7.17 14.64
N VAL A 247 15.32 -7.61 14.97
CA VAL A 247 15.07 -8.93 15.53
C VAL A 247 15.04 -9.98 14.41
N GLU A 248 16.03 -10.87 14.39
CA GLU A 248 16.05 -12.00 13.45
C GLU A 248 14.82 -12.89 13.66
N ALA A 249 14.02 -13.02 12.60
CA ALA A 249 12.88 -13.92 12.56
C ALA A 249 13.32 -15.29 12.03
N GLY A 250 12.82 -16.37 12.63
CA GLY A 250 12.96 -17.71 12.07
C GLY A 250 12.25 -17.87 10.71
N SER A 251 12.36 -19.05 10.11
CA SER A 251 11.59 -19.37 8.89
C SER A 251 10.10 -19.21 9.14
N LEU A 252 9.38 -18.62 8.18
CA LEU A 252 7.92 -18.57 8.22
C LEU A 252 7.36 -20.00 8.24
N PRO A 253 6.28 -20.27 8.99
CA PRO A 253 5.63 -21.58 8.97
C PRO A 253 5.18 -21.90 7.54
N LYS A 254 5.27 -23.18 7.17
CA LYS A 254 4.70 -23.64 5.90
C LYS A 254 3.20 -23.68 6.03
N ARG A 255 2.52 -23.53 4.90
CA ARG A 255 1.07 -23.58 4.85
C ARG A 255 0.50 -24.92 5.34
N SER A 256 1.15 -26.03 5.00
CA SER A 256 0.80 -27.36 5.52
C SER A 256 0.89 -27.46 7.05
N ASP A 257 1.78 -26.68 7.68
CA ASP A 257 1.99 -26.73 9.12
C ASP A 257 0.94 -25.88 9.84
N LEU A 258 0.54 -24.76 9.24
CA LEU A 258 -0.56 -23.91 9.73
C LEU A 258 -1.88 -24.71 9.77
N GLN A 259 -2.22 -25.41 8.68
CA GLN A 259 -3.40 -26.28 8.59
C GLN A 259 -3.44 -27.38 9.67
N ASN A 260 -2.28 -27.87 10.09
CA ASN A 260 -2.18 -28.92 11.11
C ASN A 260 -2.09 -28.35 12.54
N SER A 261 -1.64 -27.10 12.70
CA SER A 261 -1.43 -26.47 14.02
C SER A 261 -2.71 -25.96 14.66
N GLU A 262 -3.71 -25.54 13.86
CA GLU A 262 -5.00 -25.06 14.36
C GLU A 262 -5.88 -26.19 14.93
N ALA A 263 -5.56 -27.46 14.64
CA ALA A 263 -6.24 -28.61 15.23
C ALA A 263 -5.89 -28.85 16.73
N GLY A 264 -4.99 -28.05 17.32
CA GLY A 264 -4.49 -28.27 18.68
C GLY A 264 -4.39 -27.02 19.57
N ALA A 265 -4.80 -25.84 19.12
CA ALA A 265 -4.85 -24.65 19.98
C ALA A 265 -6.07 -24.74 20.92
N GLU A 266 -5.85 -24.89 22.22
CA GLU A 266 -6.94 -24.79 23.18
C GLU A 266 -7.56 -23.38 23.08
N PRO A 267 -8.90 -23.26 23.00
CA PRO A 267 -9.54 -21.96 23.04
C PRO A 267 -9.15 -21.28 24.35
N GLY A 268 -8.59 -20.07 24.25
CA GLY A 268 -8.16 -19.30 25.41
C GLY A 268 -9.31 -19.17 26.42
N ASN A 269 -9.23 -19.97 27.48
CA ASN A 269 -10.32 -20.18 28.42
C ASN A 269 -10.12 -19.23 29.62
N GLY A 270 -10.96 -18.19 29.70
CA GLY A 270 -11.29 -17.50 30.96
C GLY A 270 -10.29 -16.46 31.51
N ASP A 271 -10.86 -15.38 32.04
CA ASP A 271 -10.27 -14.32 32.88
C ASP A 271 -9.37 -13.22 32.29
N GLU A 272 -8.76 -13.36 31.10
CA GLU A 272 -8.07 -12.22 30.40
C GLU A 272 -9.00 -11.41 29.48
N LYS A 273 -10.32 -11.56 29.62
CA LYS A 273 -11.34 -10.93 28.74
C LYS A 273 -11.52 -9.42 28.92
N SER A 274 -10.86 -8.77 29.88
CA SER A 274 -11.17 -7.35 30.19
C SER A 274 -10.37 -6.33 29.40
N ASP A 275 -9.30 -6.75 28.70
CA ASP A 275 -8.37 -5.83 28.07
C ASP A 275 -7.72 -6.46 26.85
N LEU A 276 -8.36 -6.32 25.68
CA LEU A 276 -7.81 -6.71 24.39
C LEU A 276 -7.63 -5.46 23.52
N PRO A 277 -6.56 -5.39 22.70
CA PRO A 277 -6.47 -4.45 21.60
C PRO A 277 -7.77 -4.41 20.79
N VAL A 278 -8.27 -3.21 20.51
CA VAL A 278 -9.53 -3.05 19.78
C VAL A 278 -9.23 -3.01 18.28
N THR A 279 -9.33 -4.16 17.65
CA THR A 279 -9.18 -4.36 16.20
C THR A 279 -10.36 -5.17 15.66
N ALA A 280 -10.68 -5.01 14.39
CA ALA A 280 -11.73 -5.79 13.74
C ALA A 280 -11.42 -6.04 12.26
N LEU A 281 -11.77 -7.24 11.80
CA LEU A 281 -11.89 -7.55 10.39
C LEU A 281 -13.27 -7.09 9.92
N CYS A 282 -13.34 -6.37 8.80
CA CYS A 282 -14.61 -5.87 8.27
C CYS A 282 -14.90 -6.45 6.89
N ILE A 283 -16.18 -6.70 6.62
CA ILE A 283 -16.67 -7.16 5.33
C ILE A 283 -17.64 -6.14 4.76
N GLU A 284 -17.35 -5.64 3.57
CA GLU A 284 -18.27 -4.84 2.77
C GLU A 284 -18.68 -5.60 1.49
N PRO A 285 -19.98 -5.65 1.14
CA PRO A 285 -20.39 -6.18 -0.15
C PRO A 285 -20.02 -5.26 -1.32
N HIS A 286 -19.49 -5.83 -2.40
CA HIS A 286 -19.17 -5.15 -3.65
C HIS A 286 -19.77 -5.91 -4.84
N GLY A 287 -21.06 -5.69 -5.12
CA GLY A 287 -21.78 -6.46 -6.13
C GLY A 287 -21.75 -7.96 -5.80
N ASP A 288 -21.10 -8.76 -6.63
CA ASP A 288 -20.99 -10.21 -6.47
C ASP A 288 -19.74 -10.68 -5.70
N SER A 289 -18.93 -9.75 -5.18
CA SER A 289 -17.75 -10.03 -4.36
C SER A 289 -17.82 -9.36 -2.98
N LEU A 290 -16.93 -9.76 -2.08
CA LEU A 290 -16.80 -9.18 -0.73
C LEU A 290 -15.45 -8.49 -0.56
N GLY A 291 -15.45 -7.24 -0.12
CA GLY A 291 -14.27 -6.53 0.36
C GLY A 291 -13.94 -7.00 1.78
N VAL A 292 -12.82 -7.70 1.93
CA VAL A 292 -12.32 -8.20 3.22
C VAL A 292 -11.26 -7.26 3.73
N PHE A 293 -11.66 -6.34 4.60
CA PHE A 293 -10.76 -5.40 5.25
C PHE A 293 -10.03 -6.05 6.42
N LEU A 294 -8.73 -6.26 6.28
CA LEU A 294 -7.89 -6.88 7.29
C LEU A 294 -7.49 -5.87 8.38
N PRO A 295 -7.56 -6.28 9.67
CA PRO A 295 -7.07 -5.45 10.77
C PRO A 295 -5.54 -5.36 10.77
N PRO A 296 -4.96 -4.36 11.45
CA PRO A 296 -3.53 -4.34 11.68
C PRO A 296 -3.11 -5.51 12.58
N LEU A 297 -2.00 -6.15 12.23
CA LEU A 297 -1.38 -7.25 12.98
C LEU A 297 0.11 -6.95 13.21
N SER A 298 0.66 -7.40 14.34
CA SER A 298 2.04 -7.11 14.76
C SER A 298 3.08 -8.06 14.17
N ALA A 299 2.66 -9.23 13.66
CA ALA A 299 3.55 -10.23 13.07
C ALA A 299 3.05 -10.71 11.71
N VAL A 300 4.00 -10.97 10.79
CA VAL A 300 3.70 -11.54 9.46
C VAL A 300 3.19 -12.97 9.56
N ASP A 301 3.68 -13.74 10.52
CA ASP A 301 3.25 -15.11 10.78
C ASP A 301 1.74 -15.16 11.09
N ASP A 302 1.26 -14.23 11.92
CA ASP A 302 -0.17 -14.06 12.25
C ASP A 302 -0.98 -13.58 11.05
N TYR A 303 -0.41 -12.68 10.24
CA TYR A 303 -1.03 -12.19 9.02
C TYR A 303 -1.26 -13.32 8.01
N LEU A 304 -0.25 -14.15 7.75
CA LEU A 304 -0.36 -15.27 6.83
C LEU A 304 -1.35 -16.33 7.32
N ALA A 305 -1.40 -16.59 8.63
CA ALA A 305 -2.41 -17.47 9.21
C ALA A 305 -3.83 -16.93 9.02
N LEU A 306 -4.04 -15.61 9.17
CA LEU A 306 -5.35 -15.00 8.91
C LEU A 306 -5.73 -15.10 7.43
N ILE A 307 -4.80 -14.85 6.51
CA ILE A 307 -5.05 -14.98 5.07
C ILE A 307 -5.47 -16.40 4.70
N GLU A 308 -4.83 -17.41 5.29
CA GLU A 308 -5.22 -18.80 5.07
C GLU A 308 -6.65 -19.08 5.54
N ALA A 309 -7.00 -18.64 6.75
CA ALA A 309 -8.36 -18.79 7.27
C ALA A 309 -9.40 -18.03 6.43
N VAL A 310 -9.04 -16.85 5.91
CA VAL A 310 -9.86 -16.06 4.97
C VAL A 310 -10.07 -16.80 3.64
N GLU A 311 -9.02 -17.42 3.09
CA GLU A 311 -9.12 -18.21 1.86
C GLU A 311 -10.04 -19.41 2.05
N GLU A 312 -9.90 -20.14 3.16
CA GLU A 312 -10.79 -21.27 3.48
C GLU A 312 -12.25 -20.83 3.68
N ALA A 313 -12.47 -19.70 4.35
CA ALA A 313 -13.80 -19.13 4.50
C ALA A 313 -14.42 -18.74 3.15
N ALA A 314 -13.62 -18.21 2.21
CA ALA A 314 -14.06 -17.88 0.86
C ALA A 314 -14.42 -19.14 0.05
N VAL A 315 -13.67 -20.23 0.21
CA VAL A 315 -13.99 -21.54 -0.39
C VAL A 315 -15.33 -22.06 0.13
N ILE A 316 -15.53 -22.05 1.45
CA ILE A 316 -16.75 -22.58 2.09
C ILE A 316 -17.98 -21.75 1.68
N SER A 317 -17.86 -20.42 1.69
CA SER A 317 -18.96 -19.52 1.34
C SER A 317 -19.18 -19.38 -0.17
N SER A 318 -18.25 -19.90 -0.99
CA SER A 318 -18.26 -19.85 -2.45
C SER A 318 -18.44 -18.44 -3.00
N VAL A 319 -17.69 -17.50 -2.44
CA VAL A 319 -17.75 -16.07 -2.79
C VAL A 319 -16.38 -15.57 -3.24
N ARG A 320 -16.37 -14.67 -4.23
CA ARG A 320 -15.16 -13.96 -4.61
C ARG A 320 -14.88 -12.86 -3.60
N ILE A 321 -13.61 -12.62 -3.31
CA ILE A 321 -13.18 -11.64 -2.34
C ILE A 321 -12.13 -10.70 -2.90
N ARG A 322 -12.12 -9.49 -2.37
CA ARG A 322 -11.07 -8.51 -2.54
C ARG A 322 -10.42 -8.26 -1.18
N ILE A 323 -9.12 -8.49 -1.07
CA ILE A 323 -8.41 -8.20 0.16
C ILE A 323 -8.12 -6.71 0.26
N GLU A 324 -8.53 -6.10 1.36
CA GLU A 324 -8.39 -4.68 1.66
C GLU A 324 -7.78 -4.48 3.05
N GLY A 325 -7.54 -3.23 3.42
CA GLY A 325 -7.11 -2.86 4.77
C GLY A 325 -5.61 -2.81 4.94
N TYR A 326 -5.14 -3.19 6.13
CA TYR A 326 -3.75 -2.99 6.51
C TYR A 326 -2.84 -4.07 5.88
N PRO A 327 -1.71 -3.68 5.26
CA PRO A 327 -0.73 -4.64 4.78
C PRO A 327 -0.05 -5.36 5.97
N PRO A 328 0.65 -6.49 5.71
CA PRO A 328 1.45 -7.12 6.76
C PRO A 328 2.52 -6.15 7.29
N PRO A 329 2.94 -6.29 8.55
CA PRO A 329 4.05 -5.50 9.09
C PRO A 329 5.34 -5.75 8.28
N PRO A 330 6.25 -4.76 8.20
CA PRO A 330 7.50 -4.92 7.44
C PRO A 330 8.32 -6.13 7.89
N ASP A 331 8.69 -7.00 6.95
CA ASP A 331 9.44 -8.23 7.23
C ASP A 331 10.26 -8.63 5.99
N SER A 332 11.50 -9.06 6.19
CA SER A 332 12.41 -9.42 5.08
C SER A 332 12.00 -10.70 4.34
N ARG A 333 11.16 -11.55 4.95
CA ARG A 333 10.70 -12.84 4.42
C ARG A 333 9.55 -12.67 3.41
N VAL A 334 8.93 -11.49 3.34
CA VAL A 334 7.87 -11.14 2.39
C VAL A 334 8.33 -9.98 1.50
N ARG A 335 8.02 -10.05 0.21
CA ARG A 335 8.27 -9.00 -0.76
C ARG A 335 6.95 -8.43 -1.25
N SER A 336 7.00 -7.18 -1.67
CA SER A 336 5.87 -6.49 -2.27
C SER A 336 6.28 -5.64 -3.46
N LEU A 337 5.36 -5.49 -4.41
CA LEU A 337 5.33 -4.44 -5.41
C LEU A 337 4.03 -3.66 -5.20
N SER A 338 4.07 -2.33 -5.24
CA SER A 338 2.85 -1.53 -5.09
C SER A 338 2.70 -0.44 -6.15
N LEU A 339 1.46 -0.16 -6.53
CA LEU A 339 1.06 0.89 -7.46
C LEU A 339 0.29 1.95 -6.70
N THR A 340 0.74 3.20 -6.80
CA THR A 340 0.19 4.34 -6.07
C THR A 340 -0.06 5.53 -7.00
N PRO A 341 -1.17 6.26 -6.82
CA PRO A 341 -1.51 7.39 -7.66
C PRO A 341 -0.82 8.68 -7.20
N ASP A 342 -0.18 9.36 -8.14
CA ASP A 342 0.39 10.68 -7.95
C ASP A 342 -0.12 11.65 -9.03
N PRO A 343 -0.02 12.98 -8.82
CA PRO A 343 -0.47 13.96 -9.79
C PRO A 343 0.09 13.69 -11.19
N GLY A 344 -0.80 13.38 -12.13
CA GLY A 344 -0.44 13.11 -13.53
C GLY A 344 0.24 11.76 -13.83
N VAL A 345 0.58 10.96 -12.82
CA VAL A 345 1.28 9.68 -13.00
C VAL A 345 0.72 8.55 -12.13
N LEU A 346 1.05 7.33 -12.51
CA LEU A 346 0.95 6.15 -11.66
C LEU A 346 2.37 5.75 -11.26
N GLU A 347 2.69 5.82 -9.99
CA GLU A 347 3.98 5.38 -9.46
C GLU A 347 3.93 3.89 -9.12
N ALA A 348 5.01 3.18 -9.42
CA ALA A 348 5.19 1.80 -8.99
C ALA A 348 6.40 1.70 -8.07
N ASN A 349 6.21 1.19 -6.87
CA ASN A 349 7.27 0.88 -5.93
C ASN A 349 7.77 -0.55 -6.20
N MET A 350 9.00 -0.65 -6.69
CA MET A 350 9.61 -1.92 -7.09
C MET A 350 10.06 -2.75 -5.88
N PRO A 351 10.02 -4.09 -5.99
CA PRO A 351 10.55 -4.95 -4.95
C PRO A 351 12.07 -4.78 -4.79
N VAL A 352 12.57 -5.11 -3.60
CA VAL A 352 14.00 -5.20 -3.34
C VAL A 352 14.61 -6.28 -4.22
N CYS A 353 15.54 -5.89 -5.10
CA CYS A 353 16.31 -6.77 -5.96
C CYS A 353 17.74 -6.92 -5.44
N GLU A 354 18.32 -8.11 -5.56
CA GLU A 354 19.67 -8.46 -5.13
C GLU A 354 20.76 -7.93 -6.08
N SER A 355 20.36 -7.43 -7.25
CA SER A 355 21.28 -6.81 -8.20
C SER A 355 20.55 -5.86 -9.16
N LEU A 356 21.30 -4.90 -9.71
CA LEU A 356 20.79 -4.02 -10.78
C LEU A 356 20.33 -4.80 -12.02
N ARG A 357 20.91 -5.96 -12.29
CA ARG A 357 20.48 -6.82 -13.41
C ARG A 357 19.14 -7.48 -13.14
N GLN A 358 18.85 -7.82 -11.89
CA GLN A 358 17.52 -8.29 -11.49
C GLN A 358 16.52 -7.13 -11.53
N TYR A 359 16.91 -5.96 -11.03
CA TYR A 359 16.09 -4.74 -11.12
C TYR A 359 15.69 -4.39 -12.54
N ALA A 360 16.65 -4.37 -13.48
CA ALA A 360 16.38 -4.09 -14.89
C ALA A 360 15.35 -5.07 -15.48
N ARG A 361 15.49 -6.37 -15.19
CA ARG A 361 14.52 -7.40 -15.62
C ARG A 361 13.14 -7.21 -14.99
N ALA A 362 13.08 -6.86 -13.71
CA ALA A 362 11.82 -6.57 -13.03
C ALA A 362 11.14 -5.34 -13.62
N LEU A 363 11.91 -4.30 -13.97
CA LEU A 363 11.42 -3.08 -14.61
C LEU A 363 10.90 -3.36 -16.02
N GLU A 364 11.63 -4.13 -16.85
CA GLU A 364 11.18 -4.57 -18.17
C GLU A 364 9.85 -5.32 -18.05
N PHE A 365 9.77 -6.25 -17.12
CA PHE A 365 8.58 -7.05 -16.88
C PHE A 365 7.37 -6.22 -16.41
N LEU A 366 7.59 -5.28 -15.49
CA LEU A 366 6.55 -4.33 -15.07
C LEU A 366 6.11 -3.44 -16.24
N SER A 367 7.06 -2.98 -17.06
CA SER A 367 6.78 -2.10 -18.20
C SER A 367 5.96 -2.79 -19.26
N ASP A 368 6.24 -4.07 -19.55
CA ASP A 368 5.45 -4.89 -20.46
C ASP A 368 4.02 -5.10 -19.93
N SER A 369 3.87 -5.33 -18.63
CA SER A 369 2.56 -5.48 -17.98
C SER A 369 1.77 -4.16 -18.01
N ALA A 370 2.43 -3.04 -17.73
CA ALA A 370 1.87 -1.70 -17.83
C ALA A 370 1.43 -1.36 -19.27
N GLY A 371 2.26 -1.68 -20.26
CA GLY A 371 1.98 -1.50 -21.69
C GLY A 371 0.68 -2.15 -22.14
N ARG A 372 0.40 -3.38 -21.66
CA ARG A 372 -0.85 -4.09 -21.96
C ARG A 372 -2.10 -3.40 -21.42
N CYS A 373 -1.95 -2.62 -20.36
CA CYS A 373 -3.02 -1.85 -19.72
C CYS A 373 -3.11 -0.40 -20.22
N GLY A 374 -2.41 -0.05 -21.31
CA GLY A 374 -2.44 1.28 -21.89
C GLY A 374 -1.61 2.31 -21.11
N LEU A 375 -0.57 1.86 -20.42
CA LEU A 375 0.38 2.72 -19.70
C LEU A 375 1.77 2.70 -20.35
N GLY A 376 2.50 3.80 -20.24
CA GLY A 376 3.85 3.95 -20.77
C GLY A 376 4.76 4.75 -19.84
N LEU A 377 6.08 4.60 -20.05
CA LEU A 377 7.13 5.32 -19.31
C LEU A 377 7.44 6.71 -19.89
N GLU A 378 6.78 7.07 -20.98
CA GLU A 378 7.05 8.29 -21.74
C GLU A 378 5.73 8.96 -22.13
N LYS A 379 5.77 10.29 -22.28
CA LYS A 379 4.67 11.09 -22.84
C LYS A 379 5.16 11.91 -24.02
N TYR A 380 4.21 12.30 -24.86
CA TYR A 380 4.47 13.17 -26.00
C TYR A 380 4.06 14.60 -25.70
N GLN A 381 4.94 15.55 -26.01
CA GLN A 381 4.60 16.97 -26.01
C GLN A 381 3.79 17.34 -27.26
N LEU A 382 3.20 18.54 -27.24
CA LEU A 382 2.43 19.08 -28.37
C LEU A 382 3.26 19.20 -29.66
N ASP A 383 4.58 19.36 -29.54
CA ASP A 383 5.52 19.40 -30.68
C ASP A 383 5.97 18.01 -31.15
N GLY A 384 5.44 16.94 -30.55
CA GLY A 384 5.75 15.54 -30.88
C GLY A 384 7.01 14.99 -30.21
N ARG A 385 7.72 15.78 -29.37
CA ARG A 385 8.88 15.27 -28.65
C ARG A 385 8.47 14.32 -27.52
N THR A 386 9.19 13.22 -27.42
CA THR A 386 9.10 12.29 -26.29
C THR A 386 9.80 12.87 -25.08
N VAL A 387 9.15 12.82 -23.93
CA VAL A 387 9.73 13.17 -22.62
C VAL A 387 9.32 12.12 -21.60
N GLY A 388 10.07 12.02 -20.51
CA GLY A 388 9.64 11.20 -19.37
C GLY A 388 8.26 11.64 -18.85
N THR A 389 7.57 10.75 -18.15
CA THR A 389 6.25 10.99 -17.52
C THR A 389 6.18 12.30 -16.73
N GLY A 390 7.29 12.67 -16.09
CA GLY A 390 7.43 13.86 -15.25
C GLY A 390 7.28 13.60 -13.75
N GLY A 391 7.07 12.35 -13.33
CA GLY A 391 7.03 11.95 -11.92
C GLY A 391 8.38 11.49 -11.35
N GLY A 392 9.43 11.49 -12.16
CA GLY A 392 10.74 10.94 -11.76
C GLY A 392 10.82 9.41 -11.87
N HIS A 393 11.98 8.88 -11.48
CA HIS A 393 12.26 7.45 -11.37
C HIS A 393 13.39 7.27 -10.36
N HIS A 394 13.06 7.38 -9.08
CA HIS A 394 14.07 7.23 -8.03
C HIS A 394 14.60 5.79 -8.03
N ILE A 395 15.91 5.66 -7.82
CA ILE A 395 16.56 4.36 -7.61
C ILE A 395 16.95 4.28 -6.15
N THR A 396 16.44 3.28 -5.46
CA THR A 396 16.72 3.05 -4.05
C THR A 396 17.86 2.05 -3.93
N LEU A 397 18.89 2.37 -3.15
CA LEU A 397 20.04 1.50 -2.91
C LEU A 397 20.14 1.17 -1.42
N GLY A 398 20.43 -0.09 -1.09
CA GLY A 398 20.48 -0.53 0.30
C GLY A 398 21.13 -1.91 0.47
N GLY A 399 20.75 -2.61 1.54
CA GLY A 399 21.10 -4.02 1.77
C GLY A 399 19.85 -4.91 1.88
N PRO A 400 20.03 -6.22 2.08
CA PRO A 400 18.91 -7.16 2.26
C PRO A 400 18.04 -6.85 3.48
N SER A 401 18.64 -6.30 4.52
CA SER A 401 18.01 -5.82 5.76
C SER A 401 18.62 -4.49 6.21
N THR A 402 18.01 -3.84 7.19
CA THR A 402 18.52 -2.57 7.75
C THR A 402 19.94 -2.72 8.30
N LEU A 403 20.24 -3.80 9.04
CA LEU A 403 21.55 -4.03 9.64
C LEU A 403 22.60 -4.53 8.63
N GLU A 404 22.16 -5.09 7.51
CA GLU A 404 23.03 -5.51 6.41
C GLU A 404 23.19 -4.45 5.32
N SER A 405 22.62 -3.26 5.52
CA SER A 405 22.80 -2.15 4.59
C SER A 405 24.28 -1.73 4.53
N PRO A 406 24.90 -1.66 3.34
CA PRO A 406 26.28 -1.24 3.20
C PRO A 406 26.47 0.20 3.68
N PHE A 407 25.43 1.03 3.62
CA PHE A 407 25.47 2.41 4.10
C PHE A 407 25.33 2.53 5.62
N ILE A 408 24.87 1.49 6.32
CA ILE A 408 24.85 1.42 7.78
C ILE A 408 26.16 0.82 8.30
N GLN A 409 26.61 -0.28 7.69
CA GLN A 409 27.88 -0.93 8.06
C GLN A 409 29.09 -0.07 7.71
N HIS A 410 29.02 0.65 6.59
CA HIS A 410 30.09 1.50 6.07
C HIS A 410 29.56 2.87 5.64
N PRO A 411 29.20 3.75 6.59
CA PRO A 411 28.59 5.05 6.30
C PRO A 411 29.39 5.94 5.34
N HIS A 412 30.72 5.79 5.32
CA HIS A 412 31.61 6.50 4.40
C HIS A 412 31.34 6.19 2.91
N LEU A 413 30.73 5.05 2.58
CA LEU A 413 30.34 4.71 1.21
C LEU A 413 29.28 5.67 0.68
N LEU A 414 28.29 6.04 1.51
CA LEU A 414 27.26 7.03 1.13
C LEU A 414 27.91 8.39 0.84
N ALA A 415 28.79 8.84 1.73
CA ALA A 415 29.56 10.07 1.56
C ALA A 415 30.44 10.06 0.30
N SER A 416 31.04 8.90 -0.03
CA SER A 416 31.82 8.74 -1.26
C SER A 416 30.94 8.79 -2.51
N MET A 417 29.80 8.10 -2.50
CA MET A 417 28.86 8.05 -3.62
C MET A 417 28.30 9.44 -3.95
N VAL A 418 27.83 10.18 -2.94
CA VAL A 418 27.32 11.55 -3.11
C VAL A 418 28.39 12.46 -3.71
N ARG A 419 29.61 12.44 -3.16
CA ARG A 419 30.74 13.22 -3.70
C ARG A 419 31.11 12.80 -5.13
N TYR A 420 31.02 11.52 -5.46
CA TYR A 420 31.33 11.03 -6.79
C TYR A 420 30.36 11.61 -7.83
N PHE A 421 29.04 11.51 -7.62
CA PHE A 421 28.06 12.12 -8.52
C PHE A 421 28.18 13.65 -8.58
N GLN A 422 28.53 14.27 -7.46
CA GLN A 422 28.72 15.72 -7.43
C GLN A 422 29.92 16.18 -8.24
N ASN A 423 31.04 15.45 -8.20
CA ASN A 423 32.24 15.78 -8.98
C ASN A 423 32.18 15.32 -10.45
N HIS A 424 31.17 14.53 -10.83
CA HIS A 424 30.98 14.04 -12.20
C HIS A 424 29.61 14.45 -12.76
N PRO A 425 29.38 15.73 -13.09
CA PRO A 425 28.08 16.23 -13.54
C PRO A 425 27.53 15.56 -14.79
N SER A 426 28.40 15.05 -15.67
CA SER A 426 28.00 14.32 -16.88
C SER A 426 27.12 13.11 -16.56
N LEU A 427 27.33 12.45 -15.42
CA LEU A 427 26.51 11.31 -14.99
C LEU A 427 25.10 11.73 -14.59
N SER A 428 24.93 12.92 -14.00
CA SER A 428 23.61 13.47 -13.70
C SER A 428 22.94 14.01 -14.97
N PHE A 429 23.70 14.69 -15.83
CA PHE A 429 23.14 15.35 -17.01
C PHE A 429 22.66 14.36 -18.09
N PHE A 430 23.17 13.13 -18.08
CA PHE A 430 22.62 12.07 -18.92
C PHE A 430 21.13 11.79 -18.62
N PHE A 431 20.70 12.01 -17.37
CA PHE A 431 19.33 11.79 -16.92
C PHE A 431 18.50 13.08 -16.80
N THR A 432 19.08 14.26 -17.08
CA THR A 432 18.29 15.49 -17.13
C THR A 432 17.38 15.51 -18.34
N GLY A 433 16.11 15.84 -18.11
CA GLY A 433 15.13 16.02 -19.17
C GLY A 433 15.31 17.32 -19.94
N LEU A 434 14.24 18.12 -20.05
CA LEU A 434 14.23 19.31 -20.92
C LEU A 434 15.07 20.48 -20.41
N PHE A 435 15.33 20.56 -19.11
CA PHE A 435 16.06 21.66 -18.49
C PHE A 435 16.77 21.21 -17.22
N VAL A 436 17.82 21.96 -16.87
CA VAL A 436 18.63 21.82 -15.64
C VAL A 436 18.19 22.87 -14.62
N GLY A 437 18.56 22.69 -13.35
CA GLY A 437 18.28 23.67 -12.31
C GLY A 437 17.36 23.16 -11.21
N PRO A 438 17.10 23.99 -10.18
CA PRO A 438 16.41 23.58 -8.96
C PRO A 438 14.94 23.23 -9.14
N HIS A 439 14.35 23.61 -10.27
CA HIS A 439 12.96 23.28 -10.64
C HIS A 439 12.90 22.09 -11.60
N SER A 440 14.04 21.49 -11.95
CA SER A 440 14.07 20.31 -12.80
C SER A 440 13.62 19.07 -12.02
N GLN A 441 13.35 17.98 -12.73
CA GLN A 441 12.94 16.70 -12.13
C GLN A 441 14.13 15.91 -11.53
N ALA A 442 15.36 16.34 -11.79
CA ALA A 442 16.57 15.72 -11.26
C ALA A 442 17.59 16.82 -10.91
N PRO A 443 17.24 17.75 -10.02
CA PRO A 443 18.10 18.88 -9.70
C PRO A 443 19.35 18.38 -8.99
N ARG A 444 20.50 18.93 -9.35
CA ARG A 444 21.72 18.68 -8.57
C ARG A 444 21.76 19.59 -7.35
N ILE A 445 22.47 19.18 -6.31
CA ILE A 445 22.55 19.98 -5.08
C ILE A 445 23.29 21.32 -5.29
N ASP A 446 24.21 21.39 -6.25
CA ASP A 446 24.89 22.63 -6.67
C ASP A 446 24.03 23.52 -7.59
N GLU A 447 22.88 23.03 -8.06
CA GLU A 447 21.89 23.82 -8.79
C GLU A 447 20.84 24.43 -7.86
N ALA A 448 20.78 23.96 -6.61
CA ALA A 448 19.89 24.45 -5.58
C ALA A 448 20.42 25.74 -4.93
N ARG A 449 19.84 26.10 -3.78
CA ARG A 449 20.31 27.27 -3.02
C ARG A 449 21.73 27.02 -2.51
N GLN A 450 22.52 28.09 -2.47
CA GLN A 450 23.95 28.01 -2.14
C GLN A 450 24.21 27.46 -0.73
N GLU A 451 23.26 27.64 0.20
CA GLU A 451 23.31 27.08 1.55
C GLU A 451 23.29 25.54 1.56
N SER A 452 22.69 24.90 0.55
CA SER A 452 22.57 23.42 0.48
C SER A 452 23.94 22.74 0.39
N LEU A 453 24.91 23.37 -0.28
CA LEU A 453 26.28 22.85 -0.36
C LEU A 453 26.99 22.94 1.00
N TYR A 454 26.79 24.04 1.72
CA TYR A 454 27.34 24.21 3.06
C TYR A 454 26.74 23.19 4.05
N GLU A 455 25.42 22.98 3.99
CA GLU A 455 24.75 21.95 4.80
C GLU A 455 25.24 20.54 4.45
N LEU A 456 25.43 20.23 3.17
CA LEU A 456 25.98 18.95 2.75
C LEU A 456 27.42 18.77 3.25
N GLU A 457 28.27 19.80 3.19
CA GLU A 457 29.62 19.75 3.75
C GLU A 457 29.60 19.45 5.26
N LEU A 458 28.73 20.12 6.01
CA LEU A 458 28.55 19.87 7.45
C LEU A 458 28.07 18.45 7.73
N ALA A 459 27.11 17.95 6.95
CA ALA A 459 26.60 16.59 7.06
C ALA A 459 27.69 15.55 6.74
N LEU A 460 28.44 15.74 5.66
CA LEU A 460 29.55 14.88 5.27
C LEU A 460 30.67 14.86 6.31
N ALA A 461 30.89 15.97 7.03
CA ALA A 461 31.85 16.04 8.13
C ALA A 461 31.46 15.20 9.37
N GLN A 462 30.19 14.82 9.51
CA GLN A 462 29.74 13.94 10.60
C GLN A 462 30.03 12.46 10.33
N PHE A 463 30.29 12.07 9.08
CA PHE A 463 30.62 10.69 8.78
C PHE A 463 32.02 10.39 9.32
N PRO A 464 32.22 9.32 10.12
CA PRO A 464 33.53 8.88 10.52
C PRO A 464 34.29 8.50 9.25
N MET A 465 35.15 9.41 8.79
CA MET A 465 36.05 9.14 7.69
C MET A 465 36.87 7.92 8.10
N PRO A 466 37.09 6.93 7.20
CA PRO A 466 38.22 6.04 7.37
C PRO A 466 39.42 6.97 7.59
N LEU A 467 40.19 6.71 8.65
CA LEU A 467 41.41 7.45 8.99
C LEU A 467 42.20 7.82 7.71
N PRO A 468 42.79 9.02 7.67
CA PRO A 468 43.15 9.74 6.46
C PRO A 468 43.93 8.88 5.45
N ASP A 469 43.43 8.83 4.22
CA ASP A 469 44.14 8.83 2.92
C ASP A 469 45.33 7.87 2.69
N HIS A 470 45.61 6.91 3.57
CA HIS A 470 46.71 5.95 3.41
C HIS A 470 46.22 4.50 3.46
N ARG A 471 45.37 4.11 2.50
CA ARG A 471 45.43 2.71 2.07
C ARG A 471 46.70 2.59 1.24
N LEU A 472 47.76 2.12 1.88
CA LEU A 472 48.94 1.70 1.15
C LEU A 472 48.60 0.39 0.45
N ASP A 473 48.83 0.29 -0.85
CA ASP A 473 48.78 -1.01 -1.54
C ASP A 473 49.82 -1.98 -0.93
N SER A 474 49.82 -3.24 -1.36
CA SER A 474 50.81 -4.24 -0.90
C SER A 474 52.28 -3.84 -1.13
N ASN A 475 52.53 -2.75 -1.87
CA ASN A 475 53.84 -2.20 -2.20
C ASN A 475 54.16 -0.87 -1.46
N GLY A 476 53.26 -0.33 -0.64
CA GLY A 476 53.51 0.91 0.08
C GLY A 476 53.19 2.19 -0.71
N SER A 477 52.40 2.13 -1.78
CA SER A 477 51.89 3.30 -2.53
C SER A 477 50.51 3.71 -2.04
N GLU A 478 50.21 5.02 -1.96
CA GLU A 478 48.83 5.49 -1.74
C GLU A 478 47.89 4.90 -2.81
N GLU A 479 46.86 4.17 -2.38
CA GLU A 479 45.74 3.79 -3.24
C GLU A 479 45.13 5.06 -3.82
N PRO A 480 44.83 5.08 -5.13
CA PRO A 480 44.19 6.22 -5.75
C PRO A 480 42.91 6.54 -4.99
N LYS A 481 42.73 7.83 -4.71
CA LYS A 481 41.55 8.34 -4.04
C LYS A 481 40.31 7.80 -4.74
N PRO A 482 39.25 7.40 -4.03
CA PRO A 482 38.10 6.71 -4.63
C PRO A 482 37.33 7.54 -5.69
N TRP A 483 37.72 8.79 -5.93
CA TRP A 483 37.22 9.67 -6.99
C TRP A 483 38.19 9.87 -8.17
N LEU A 484 39.37 9.27 -8.13
CA LEU A 484 40.33 9.20 -9.24
C LEU A 484 40.17 7.83 -9.89
N THR A 485 39.33 7.77 -10.93
CA THR A 485 39.26 6.61 -11.83
C THR A 485 39.88 7.01 -13.16
N ASP A 486 41.15 6.66 -13.36
CA ASP A 486 41.79 6.52 -14.67
C ASP A 486 42.27 5.08 -14.84
#